data_AF-A0A2D9PHI0-F1
#
_entry.id   AF-A0A2D9PHI0-F1
#
_cell.length_a   1.000
_cell.length_b   1.000
_cell.length_c   1.000
_cell.angle_alpha   90.00
_cell.angle_beta   90.00
_cell.angle_gamma   90.00
#
_symmetry.space_group_name_H-M   'P 1'
#
loop_
_entity.id
_entity.type
_entity.pdbx_description
1 polymer ?
#
loop_
_entity_poly.entity_id
_entity_poly.type
_entity_poly.pdbx_seq_one_letter_code
_entity_poly.pdbx_strand_id
1 'polypeptide(L)'
;MKIIIKPLAIILTSTLLLGQIKTGQSTTKIAYAGIQIDNVEPWVKEELIKKMGSIFEGINPDQFISTQTVQNSAQSELNQLFMEFSDSSFQKIADKTGAKYVFAGKFKNVSPDDRRIMIQGEYYRYNAELKSKFRYEVLKYYERMNDEATVIKKQLVDSIPATASPATFKQVSILFGLILVVGLLFMSMAGTSVWGEGSGDSGLPSPTEN
;
A
#
# COMPACT_ATOMS: atom_id res chain seq x y z
N MET A 1 -33.14 -1.47 -32.36
CA MET A 1 -31.69 -1.45 -32.01
C MET A 1 -31.24 -0.27 -31.15
N LYS A 2 -31.65 0.99 -31.39
CA LYS A 2 -31.10 2.17 -30.68
C LYS A 2 -31.44 2.31 -29.19
N ILE A 3 -32.46 1.61 -28.67
CA ILE A 3 -32.98 1.84 -27.31
C ILE A 3 -32.26 0.98 -26.26
N ILE A 4 -31.79 -0.22 -26.61
CA ILE A 4 -31.15 -1.17 -25.67
C ILE A 4 -29.62 -0.94 -25.56
N ILE A 5 -29.00 -0.36 -26.60
CA ILE A 5 -27.55 -0.05 -26.59
C ILE A 5 -27.23 1.05 -25.55
N LYS A 6 -28.17 1.96 -25.29
CA LYS A 6 -27.99 3.07 -24.34
C LYS A 6 -27.79 2.62 -22.88
N PRO A 7 -28.67 1.80 -22.26
CA PRO A 7 -28.48 1.36 -20.88
C PRO A 7 -27.25 0.47 -20.70
N LEU A 8 -26.95 -0.40 -21.67
CA LEU A 8 -25.78 -1.27 -21.60
C LEU A 8 -24.47 -0.48 -21.66
N ALA A 9 -24.40 0.53 -22.53
CA ALA A 9 -23.25 1.44 -22.62
C ALA A 9 -23.06 2.28 -21.35
N ILE A 10 -24.15 2.68 -20.69
CA ILE A 10 -24.12 3.42 -19.41
C ILE A 10 -23.57 2.52 -18.30
N ILE A 11 -24.04 1.27 -18.18
CA ILE A 11 -23.52 0.32 -17.19
C ILE A 11 -22.05 0.00 -17.45
N LEU A 12 -21.64 -0.16 -18.71
CA LEU A 12 -20.25 -0.40 -19.09
C LEU A 12 -19.34 0.78 -18.73
N THR A 13 -19.78 2.01 -18.99
CA THR A 13 -19.01 3.22 -18.64
C THR A 13 -18.95 3.43 -17.14
N SER A 14 -20.03 3.19 -16.40
CA SER A 14 -20.02 3.25 -14.92
C SER A 14 -19.11 2.19 -14.29
N THR A 15 -19.08 0.97 -14.82
CA THR A 15 -18.20 -0.10 -14.33
C THR A 15 -16.73 0.14 -14.67
N LEU A 16 -16.43 0.71 -15.85
CA LEU A 16 -15.07 1.15 -16.21
C LEU A 16 -14.59 2.30 -15.31
N LEU A 17 -15.45 3.30 -15.04
CA LEU A 17 -15.14 4.40 -14.14
C LEU A 17 -14.92 3.91 -12.70
N LEU A 18 -15.79 3.04 -12.18
CA LEU A 18 -15.64 2.44 -10.85
C LEU A 18 -14.41 1.52 -10.75
N GLY A 19 -14.06 0.82 -11.84
CA GLY A 19 -12.85 0.01 -11.95
C GLY A 19 -11.58 0.85 -11.84
N GLN A 20 -11.52 1.98 -12.54
CA GLN A 20 -10.39 2.91 -12.47
C GLN A 20 -10.19 3.50 -11.06
N ILE A 21 -11.29 3.80 -10.35
CA ILE A 21 -11.25 4.35 -8.98
C ILE A 21 -10.64 3.34 -7.98
N LYS A 22 -10.85 2.02 -8.17
CA LYS A 22 -10.26 1.00 -7.29
C LYS A 22 -8.84 0.59 -7.68
N THR A 23 -8.46 0.67 -8.95
CA THR A 23 -7.09 0.35 -9.41
C THR A 23 -6.07 1.43 -9.09
N GLY A 24 -6.51 2.62 -8.67
CA GLY A 24 -5.65 3.75 -8.33
C GLY A 24 -5.20 3.81 -6.86
N GLN A 25 -5.37 2.76 -6.05
CA GLN A 25 -4.79 2.75 -4.71
C GLN A 25 -3.26 2.72 -4.83
N SER A 26 -2.64 3.87 -4.56
CA SER A 26 -1.19 4.00 -4.51
C SER A 26 -0.65 2.91 -3.59
N THR A 27 0.31 2.13 -4.10
CA THR A 27 1.10 1.22 -3.29
C THR A 27 1.65 2.03 -2.11
N THR A 28 1.31 1.65 -0.88
CA THR A 28 1.77 2.35 0.32
C THR A 28 3.29 2.35 0.33
N LYS A 29 3.88 3.53 0.16
CA LYS A 29 5.33 3.71 0.22
C LYS A 29 5.76 3.88 1.67
N ILE A 30 6.81 3.16 2.04
CA ILE A 30 7.42 3.13 3.37
C ILE A 30 8.85 3.64 3.22
N ALA A 31 9.18 4.72 3.89
CA ALA A 31 10.54 5.24 3.94
C ALA A 31 11.24 4.87 5.25
N TYR A 32 12.46 4.35 5.14
CA TYR A 32 13.33 4.14 6.29
C TYR A 32 14.42 5.20 6.32
N ALA A 33 14.27 6.18 7.22
CA ALA A 33 15.20 7.29 7.39
C ALA A 33 16.50 6.88 8.10
N GLY A 34 16.54 5.70 8.74
CA GLY A 34 17.70 5.20 9.45
C GLY A 34 17.59 5.39 10.97
N ILE A 35 18.71 5.17 11.65
CA ILE A 35 18.80 5.30 13.10
C ILE A 35 20.00 6.17 13.49
N GLN A 36 19.81 7.00 14.49
CA GLN A 36 20.89 7.68 15.19
C GLN A 36 21.28 6.85 16.40
N ILE A 37 22.59 6.63 16.59
CA ILE A 37 23.12 5.90 17.75
C ILE A 37 24.25 6.70 18.35
N ASP A 38 24.09 7.08 19.61
CA ASP A 38 25.05 7.86 20.38
C ASP A 38 25.77 6.97 21.42
N ASN A 39 27.01 7.34 21.78
CA ASN A 39 27.79 6.70 22.87
C ASN A 39 28.08 5.19 22.70
N VAL A 40 28.15 4.68 21.47
CA VAL A 40 28.49 3.27 21.20
C VAL A 40 29.80 3.18 20.42
N GLU A 41 30.46 2.02 20.51
CA GLU A 41 31.60 1.71 19.66
C GLU A 41 31.19 1.59 18.17
N PRO A 42 32.09 1.91 17.22
CA PRO A 42 31.76 1.91 15.79
C PRO A 42 31.21 0.59 15.26
N TRP A 43 31.76 -0.55 15.70
CA TRP A 43 31.30 -1.87 15.24
C TRP A 43 29.87 -2.17 15.70
N VAL A 44 29.50 -1.76 16.92
CA VAL A 44 28.15 -1.89 17.47
C VAL A 44 27.17 -1.06 16.65
N LYS A 45 27.58 0.17 16.28
CA LYS A 45 26.78 1.08 15.47
C LYS A 45 26.42 0.46 14.12
N GLU A 46 27.41 -0.10 13.42
CA GLU A 46 27.19 -0.76 12.13
C GLU A 46 26.25 -1.96 12.26
N GLU A 47 26.43 -2.78 13.29
CA GLU A 47 25.59 -3.96 13.47
C GLU A 47 24.15 -3.58 13.85
N LEU A 48 23.95 -2.56 14.70
CA LEU A 48 22.62 -2.05 15.01
C LEU A 48 21.92 -1.46 13.78
N ILE A 49 22.64 -0.74 12.91
CA ILE A 49 22.09 -0.24 11.64
C ILE A 49 21.61 -1.41 10.78
N LYS A 50 22.40 -2.48 10.67
CA LYS A 50 22.02 -3.69 9.94
C LYS A 50 20.79 -4.37 10.56
N LYS A 51 20.78 -4.60 11.87
CA LYS A 51 19.66 -5.23 12.60
C LYS A 51 18.35 -4.43 12.48
N MET A 52 18.41 -3.11 12.54
CA MET A 52 17.22 -2.27 12.37
C MET A 52 16.83 -2.14 10.89
N GLY A 53 17.75 -2.29 9.95
CA GLY A 53 17.43 -2.38 8.52
C GLY A 53 16.74 -3.69 8.16
N SER A 54 17.12 -4.81 8.79
CA SER A 54 16.56 -6.14 8.50
C SER A 54 15.09 -6.29 8.89
N ILE A 55 14.52 -5.38 9.70
CA ILE A 55 13.09 -5.42 10.05
C ILE A 55 12.19 -5.26 8.81
N PHE A 56 12.71 -4.63 7.75
CA PHE A 56 12.01 -4.42 6.49
C PHE A 56 12.20 -5.57 5.49
N GLU A 57 12.96 -6.62 5.84
CA GLU A 57 13.07 -7.82 5.01
C GLU A 57 11.69 -8.46 4.79
N GLY A 58 11.39 -8.75 3.52
CA GLY A 58 10.11 -9.30 3.08
C GLY A 58 9.09 -8.25 2.62
N ILE A 59 9.37 -6.95 2.77
CA ILE A 59 8.56 -5.90 2.14
C ILE A 59 8.84 -5.85 0.64
N ASN A 60 7.81 -5.59 -0.15
CA ASN A 60 7.94 -5.41 -1.59
C ASN A 60 8.93 -4.26 -1.89
N PRO A 61 9.99 -4.46 -2.70
CA PRO A 61 10.93 -3.42 -3.08
C PRO A 61 10.29 -2.15 -3.65
N ASP A 62 9.17 -2.27 -4.37
CA ASP A 62 8.46 -1.12 -4.95
C ASP A 62 7.77 -0.24 -3.89
N GLN A 63 7.54 -0.81 -2.71
CA GLN A 63 6.94 -0.12 -1.55
C GLN A 63 7.99 0.43 -0.60
N PHE A 64 9.23 -0.06 -0.65
CA PHE A 64 10.27 0.27 0.32
C PHE A 64 11.28 1.29 -0.23
N ILE A 65 11.41 2.42 0.46
CA ILE A 65 12.41 3.45 0.19
C ILE A 65 13.53 3.30 1.22
N SER A 66 14.67 2.82 0.75
CA SER A 66 15.86 2.58 1.59
C SER A 66 16.45 3.87 2.16
N THR A 67 17.23 3.75 3.23
CA THR A 67 17.95 4.89 3.83
C THR A 67 18.86 5.60 2.85
N GLN A 68 19.51 4.87 1.93
CA GLN A 68 20.35 5.48 0.91
C GLN A 68 19.54 6.36 -0.03
N THR A 69 18.35 5.89 -0.42
CA THR A 69 17.42 6.66 -1.26
C THR A 69 16.91 7.90 -0.52
N VAL A 70 16.57 7.77 0.77
CA VAL A 70 16.16 8.91 1.61
C VAL A 70 17.29 9.93 1.74
N GLN A 71 18.53 9.50 1.99
CA GLN A 71 19.70 10.40 2.04
C GLN A 71 19.87 11.16 0.73
N ASN A 72 19.84 10.45 -0.41
CA ASN A 72 20.04 11.08 -1.71
C ASN A 72 18.95 12.12 -2.06
N SER A 73 17.71 11.91 -1.61
CA SER A 73 16.57 12.77 -1.95
C SER A 73 16.24 13.83 -0.91
N ALA A 74 16.61 13.63 0.36
CA ALA A 74 16.15 14.43 1.49
C ALA A 74 17.21 14.58 2.59
N GLN A 75 18.50 14.74 2.23
CA GLN A 75 19.61 14.82 3.18
C GLN A 75 19.43 15.92 4.24
N SER A 76 18.95 17.10 3.82
CA SER A 76 18.78 18.26 4.71
C SER A 76 17.70 17.99 5.76
N GLU A 77 16.57 17.46 5.29
CA GLU A 77 15.44 17.05 6.12
C GLU A 77 15.82 15.91 7.06
N LEU A 78 16.69 14.99 6.61
CA LEU A 78 17.16 13.88 7.41
C LEU A 78 18.04 14.36 8.58
N ASN A 79 18.91 15.34 8.31
CA ASN A 79 19.71 15.97 9.36
C ASN A 79 18.79 16.67 10.38
N GLN A 80 17.77 17.39 9.91
CA GLN A 80 16.79 18.03 10.81
C GLN A 80 16.01 17.00 11.63
N LEU A 81 15.62 15.88 11.02
CA LEU A 81 14.93 14.78 11.70
C LEU A 81 15.74 14.26 12.88
N PHE A 82 17.05 14.02 12.69
CA PHE A 82 17.92 13.53 13.75
C PHE A 82 18.22 14.58 14.84
N MET A 83 18.06 15.87 14.56
CA MET A 83 18.20 16.92 15.57
C MET A 83 16.99 16.99 16.50
N GLU A 84 15.77 16.93 15.95
CA GLU A 84 14.55 17.29 16.69
C GLU A 84 13.58 16.13 16.93
N PHE A 85 13.53 15.13 16.05
CA PHE A 85 12.50 14.08 16.05
C PHE A 85 11.05 14.65 16.15
N SER A 86 10.84 15.81 15.54
CA SER A 86 9.56 16.54 15.53
C SER A 86 8.64 16.03 14.43
N ASP A 87 7.31 16.13 14.62
CA ASP A 87 6.34 15.64 13.62
C ASP A 87 6.52 16.38 12.28
N SER A 88 6.90 17.65 12.33
CA SER A 88 7.26 18.46 11.16
C SER A 88 8.45 17.88 10.40
N SER A 89 9.51 17.46 11.10
CA SER A 89 10.68 16.86 10.47
C SER A 89 10.37 15.53 9.77
N PHE A 90 9.52 14.69 10.37
CA PHE A 90 9.02 13.46 9.74
C PHE A 90 8.14 13.75 8.52
N GLN A 91 7.25 14.76 8.60
CA GLN A 91 6.40 15.16 7.48
C GLN A 91 7.23 15.61 6.27
N LYS A 92 8.29 16.41 6.49
CA LYS A 92 9.16 16.86 5.40
C LYS A 92 9.82 15.69 4.66
N ILE A 93 10.24 14.64 5.38
CA ILE A 93 10.77 13.42 4.76
C ILE A 93 9.68 12.72 3.95
N ALA A 94 8.48 12.59 4.49
CA ALA A 94 7.34 11.99 3.80
C ALA A 94 7.01 12.75 2.50
N ASP A 95 6.96 14.08 2.56
CA ASP A 95 6.64 14.94 1.40
C ASP A 95 7.69 14.82 0.29
N LYS A 96 8.98 14.75 0.65
CA LYS A 96 10.09 14.62 -0.31
C LYS A 96 10.16 13.24 -0.95
N THR A 97 9.86 12.20 -0.18
CA THR A 97 9.98 10.80 -0.63
C THR A 97 8.67 10.25 -1.20
N GLY A 98 7.55 10.95 -0.99
CA GLY A 98 6.20 10.46 -1.30
C GLY A 98 5.79 9.27 -0.42
N ALA A 99 6.42 9.10 0.75
CA ALA A 99 6.15 8.00 1.65
C ALA A 99 4.91 8.28 2.52
N LYS A 100 4.07 7.26 2.70
CA LYS A 100 2.95 7.30 3.63
C LYS A 100 3.42 7.08 5.06
N TYR A 101 4.42 6.21 5.23
CA TYR A 101 5.03 5.93 6.53
C TYR A 101 6.52 6.24 6.51
N VAL A 102 7.01 6.87 7.57
CA VAL A 102 8.44 7.15 7.77
C VAL A 102 8.91 6.50 9.06
N PHE A 103 9.99 5.75 8.97
CA PHE A 103 10.60 5.04 10.09
C PHE A 103 11.95 5.64 10.45
N ALA A 104 12.14 5.93 11.74
CA ALA A 104 13.42 6.41 12.26
C ALA A 104 13.61 6.00 13.71
N GLY A 105 14.86 5.87 14.16
CA GLY A 105 15.16 5.56 15.55
C GLY A 105 16.25 6.44 16.14
N LYS A 106 16.22 6.62 17.46
CA LYS A 106 17.30 7.22 18.24
C LYS A 106 17.66 6.30 19.39
N PHE A 107 18.92 5.91 19.45
CA PHE A 107 19.46 5.02 20.46
C PHE A 107 20.70 5.61 21.10
N LYS A 108 20.98 5.21 22.33
CA LYS A 108 22.20 5.55 23.05
C LYS A 108 22.66 4.37 23.90
N ASN A 109 23.97 4.25 24.13
CA ASN A 109 24.47 3.39 25.19
C ASN A 109 24.31 4.08 26.55
N VAL A 110 23.73 3.37 27.51
CA VAL A 110 23.58 3.81 28.89
C VAL A 110 24.28 2.88 29.89
N SER A 111 25.09 1.93 29.40
CA SER A 111 25.90 1.13 30.29
C SER A 111 26.99 1.99 30.95
N PRO A 112 27.17 1.90 32.28
CA PRO A 112 28.27 2.53 32.99
C PRO A 112 29.59 1.75 32.86
N ASP A 113 29.54 0.52 32.35
CA ASP A 113 30.70 -0.37 32.16
C ASP A 113 30.96 -0.54 30.66
N ASP A 114 32.21 -0.31 30.23
CA ASP A 114 32.66 -0.45 28.85
C ASP A 114 32.56 -1.90 28.33
N ARG A 115 32.47 -2.89 29.22
CA ARG A 115 32.34 -4.31 28.87
C ARG A 115 30.93 -4.73 28.49
N ARG A 116 29.92 -3.91 28.79
CA ARG A 116 28.52 -4.23 28.52
C ARG A 116 27.90 -3.10 27.73
N ILE A 117 27.06 -3.44 26.78
CA ILE A 117 26.37 -2.44 25.96
C ILE A 117 24.89 -2.55 26.25
N MET A 118 24.32 -1.48 26.81
CA MET A 118 22.90 -1.39 27.07
C MET A 118 22.32 -0.29 26.19
N ILE A 119 21.54 -0.72 25.21
CA ILE A 119 20.91 0.16 24.24
C ILE A 119 19.59 0.66 24.84
N GLN A 120 19.51 1.98 25.01
CA GLN A 120 18.29 2.68 25.38
C GLN A 120 17.90 3.63 24.24
N GLY A 121 16.63 3.67 23.88
CA GLY A 121 16.19 4.58 22.85
C GLY A 121 14.73 4.46 22.48
N GLU A 122 14.38 5.11 21.39
CA GLU A 122 13.03 5.19 20.87
C GLU A 122 13.08 4.92 19.36
N TYR A 123 12.16 4.09 18.89
CA TYR A 123 11.94 3.82 17.48
C TYR A 123 10.55 4.32 17.07
N TYR A 124 10.49 5.01 15.94
CA TYR A 124 9.33 5.75 15.51
C TYR A 124 8.79 5.24 14.19
N ARG A 125 7.46 5.17 14.12
CA ARG A 125 6.71 5.10 12.87
C ARG A 125 5.82 6.34 12.76
N TYR A 126 6.10 7.18 11.80
CA TYR A 126 5.26 8.32 11.45
C TYR A 126 4.27 7.95 10.34
N ASN A 127 3.01 8.36 10.48
CA ASN A 127 2.00 8.29 9.43
C ASN A 127 1.74 9.72 8.90
N ALA A 128 2.09 9.95 7.64
CA ALA A 128 1.99 11.27 7.01
C ALA A 128 0.56 11.71 6.71
N GLU A 129 -0.37 10.77 6.50
CA GLU A 129 -1.79 11.10 6.28
C GLU A 129 -2.47 11.54 7.58
N LEU A 130 -2.22 10.80 8.66
CA LEU A 130 -2.80 11.07 9.98
C LEU A 130 -1.98 12.08 10.80
N LYS A 131 -0.81 12.51 10.29
CA LYS A 131 0.16 13.37 10.97
C LYS A 131 0.45 12.92 12.41
N SER A 132 0.59 11.61 12.60
CA SER A 132 0.75 11.00 13.92
C SER A 132 1.98 10.10 13.96
N LYS A 133 2.66 10.09 15.11
CA LYS A 133 3.79 9.19 15.38
C LYS A 133 3.40 8.11 16.38
N PHE A 134 3.79 6.89 16.06
CA PHE A 134 3.82 5.77 16.99
C PHE A 134 5.25 5.59 17.47
N ARG A 135 5.42 5.57 18.79
CA ARG A 135 6.72 5.42 19.44
C ARG A 135 6.81 4.06 20.11
N TYR A 136 7.94 3.39 19.92
CA TYR A 136 8.31 2.17 20.61
C TYR A 136 9.60 2.41 21.40
N GLU A 137 9.55 2.18 22.71
CA GLU A 137 10.68 2.40 23.61
C GLU A 137 11.50 1.11 23.74
N VAL A 138 12.82 1.25 23.64
CA VAL A 138 13.77 0.14 23.73
C VAL A 138 14.68 0.36 24.92
N LEU A 139 14.81 -0.67 25.76
CA LEU A 139 15.81 -0.74 26.82
C LEU A 139 16.27 -2.19 26.96
N LYS A 140 17.34 -2.55 26.24
CA LYS A 140 17.86 -3.92 26.20
C LYS A 140 19.37 -3.95 26.11
N TYR A 141 19.94 -5.06 26.57
CA TYR A 141 21.33 -5.38 26.24
C TYR A 141 21.46 -5.64 24.75
N TYR A 142 22.61 -5.22 24.21
CA TYR A 142 22.95 -5.37 22.81
C TYR A 142 22.71 -6.79 22.27
N GLU A 143 23.11 -7.81 23.04
CA GLU A 143 22.96 -9.23 22.70
C GLU A 143 21.50 -9.63 22.42
N ARG A 144 20.53 -8.93 23.04
CA ARG A 144 19.10 -9.19 22.91
C ARG A 144 18.41 -8.32 21.85
N MET A 145 19.17 -7.48 21.13
CA MET A 145 18.59 -6.57 20.13
C MET A 145 18.01 -7.29 18.91
N ASN A 146 18.43 -8.52 18.62
CA ASN A 146 17.81 -9.33 17.55
C ASN A 146 16.36 -9.68 17.88
N ASP A 147 16.10 -10.11 19.12
CA ASP A 147 14.74 -10.41 19.59
C ASP A 147 13.90 -9.12 19.58
N GLU A 148 14.49 -8.02 20.06
CA GLU A 148 13.83 -6.72 20.10
C GLU A 148 13.47 -6.21 18.70
N ALA A 149 14.36 -6.37 17.71
CA ALA A 149 14.10 -6.01 16.32
C ALA A 149 12.88 -6.76 15.75
N THR A 150 12.69 -8.02 16.14
CA THR A 150 11.52 -8.82 15.76
C THR A 150 10.24 -8.27 16.38
N VAL A 151 10.30 -7.80 17.64
CA VAL A 151 9.15 -7.16 18.29
C VAL A 151 8.83 -5.82 17.63
N ILE A 152 9.84 -5.00 17.33
CA ILE A 152 9.70 -3.74 16.59
C ILE A 152 9.03 -3.98 15.24
N LYS A 153 9.50 -5.00 14.48
CA LYS A 153 8.89 -5.41 13.22
C LYS A 153 7.41 -5.72 13.41
N LYS A 154 7.08 -6.61 14.33
CA LYS A 154 5.69 -7.02 14.59
C LYS A 154 4.79 -5.85 14.98
N GLN A 155 5.28 -4.94 15.82
CA GLN A 155 4.47 -3.86 16.37
C GLN A 155 4.35 -2.66 15.44
N LEU A 156 5.37 -2.33 14.66
CA LEU A 156 5.38 -1.11 13.85
C LEU A 156 5.32 -1.37 12.35
N VAL A 157 5.99 -2.42 11.86
CA VAL A 157 6.06 -2.74 10.42
C VAL A 157 4.89 -3.62 10.01
N ASP A 158 4.68 -4.76 10.68
CA ASP A 158 3.62 -5.72 10.32
C ASP A 158 2.22 -5.20 10.70
N SER A 159 2.14 -4.20 11.59
CA SER A 159 0.88 -3.54 11.94
C SER A 159 0.48 -2.43 10.96
N ILE A 160 1.28 -2.17 9.91
CA ILE A 160 0.85 -1.33 8.80
C ILE A 160 -0.33 -2.05 8.14
N PRO A 161 -1.51 -1.40 8.01
CA PRO A 161 -2.63 -2.01 7.33
C PRO A 161 -2.19 -2.39 5.92
N ALA A 162 -2.26 -3.69 5.61
CA ALA A 162 -1.96 -4.21 4.29
C ALA A 162 -2.85 -3.46 3.31
N THR A 163 -2.26 -2.54 2.55
CA THR A 163 -3.00 -1.94 1.44
C THR A 163 -3.19 -3.07 0.44
N ALA A 164 -4.46 -3.42 0.19
CA ALA A 164 -4.80 -4.40 -0.82
C ALA A 164 -4.04 -3.99 -2.09
N SER A 165 -3.15 -4.86 -2.55
CA SER A 165 -2.47 -4.63 -3.82
C SER A 165 -3.57 -4.44 -4.86
N PRO A 166 -3.65 -3.29 -5.55
CA PRO A 166 -4.72 -3.09 -6.52
C PRO A 166 -4.64 -4.24 -7.53
N ALA A 167 -5.79 -4.85 -7.83
CA ALA A 167 -5.86 -5.96 -8.76
C ALA A 167 -5.15 -5.55 -10.07
N THR A 168 -4.17 -6.34 -10.51
CA THR A 168 -3.35 -5.99 -11.67
C THR A 168 -4.25 -5.88 -12.90
N PHE A 169 -3.93 -4.97 -13.84
CA PHE A 169 -4.72 -4.79 -15.08
C PHE A 169 -4.99 -6.11 -15.81
N LYS A 170 -4.05 -7.06 -15.78
CA LYS A 170 -4.20 -8.43 -16.31
C LYS A 170 -5.33 -9.22 -15.63
N GLN A 171 -5.46 -9.13 -14.31
CA GLN A 171 -6.53 -9.80 -13.55
C GLN A 171 -7.89 -9.16 -13.85
N VAL A 172 -7.93 -7.83 -13.93
CA VAL A 172 -9.14 -7.08 -14.29
C VAL A 172 -9.58 -7.40 -15.72
N SER A 173 -8.66 -7.46 -16.67
CA SER A 173 -8.97 -7.79 -18.07
C SER A 173 -9.36 -9.26 -18.27
N ILE A 174 -8.79 -10.20 -17.51
CA ILE A 174 -9.25 -11.60 -17.48
C ILE A 174 -10.68 -11.68 -16.94
N LEU A 175 -10.99 -11.01 -15.81
CA LEU A 175 -12.33 -11.01 -15.24
C LEU A 175 -13.34 -10.37 -16.20
N PHE A 176 -12.99 -9.25 -16.82
CA PHE A 176 -13.83 -8.58 -17.81
C PHE A 176 -14.05 -9.47 -19.04
N GLY A 177 -13.00 -10.12 -19.54
CA GLY A 177 -13.10 -11.09 -20.63
C GLY A 177 -14.01 -12.27 -20.29
N LEU A 178 -13.91 -12.79 -19.07
CA LEU A 178 -14.75 -13.88 -18.58
C LEU A 178 -16.22 -13.48 -18.51
N ILE A 179 -16.52 -12.29 -17.99
CA ILE A 179 -17.89 -11.74 -17.95
C ILE A 179 -18.44 -11.57 -19.36
N LEU A 180 -17.63 -11.10 -20.31
CA LEU A 180 -18.02 -10.95 -21.71
C LEU A 180 -18.36 -12.30 -22.35
N VAL A 181 -17.51 -13.31 -22.16
CA VAL A 181 -17.72 -14.66 -22.70
C VAL A 181 -18.96 -15.30 -22.08
N VAL A 182 -19.14 -15.20 -20.77
CA VAL A 182 -20.33 -15.72 -20.06
C VAL A 182 -21.59 -15.00 -20.54
N GLY A 183 -21.55 -13.67 -20.72
CA GLY A 183 -22.67 -12.92 -21.28
C GLY A 183 -23.04 -13.34 -22.70
N LEU A 184 -22.04 -13.58 -23.56
CA LEU A 184 -22.22 -14.11 -24.92
C LEU A 184 -22.79 -15.53 -24.92
N LEU A 185 -22.36 -16.37 -23.98
CA LEU A 185 -22.87 -17.73 -23.77
C LEU A 185 -24.32 -17.73 -23.27
N PHE A 186 -24.68 -16.83 -22.36
CA PHE A 186 -26.07 -16.66 -21.95
C PHE A 186 -26.94 -16.15 -23.10
N MET A 187 -26.44 -15.26 -23.95
CA MET A 187 -27.16 -14.82 -25.16
C MET A 187 -27.29 -15.93 -26.22
N SER A 188 -26.40 -16.91 -26.26
CA SER A 188 -26.49 -18.04 -27.20
C SER A 188 -27.33 -19.20 -26.67
N MET A 189 -27.36 -19.42 -25.35
CA MET A 189 -28.14 -20.47 -24.69
C MET A 189 -29.58 -20.06 -24.36
N ALA A 190 -29.81 -18.80 -24.00
CA ALA A 190 -31.15 -18.22 -24.05
C ALA A 190 -31.47 -18.01 -25.53
N GLY A 191 -31.88 -19.09 -26.20
CA GLY A 191 -32.18 -19.11 -27.61
C GLY A 191 -32.94 -17.85 -27.99
N THR A 192 -32.52 -17.20 -29.07
CA THR A 192 -33.10 -15.95 -29.56
C THR A 192 -34.56 -16.15 -29.96
N SER A 193 -35.47 -16.21 -29.00
CA SER A 193 -36.92 -16.10 -29.20
C SER A 193 -37.34 -14.62 -29.27
N VAL A 194 -36.49 -13.77 -29.84
CA VAL A 194 -36.91 -12.51 -30.47
C VAL A 194 -37.13 -12.74 -31.98
N TRP A 195 -36.89 -13.96 -32.48
CA TRP A 195 -37.05 -14.39 -33.87
C TRP A 195 -38.00 -15.59 -34.04
N GLY A 196 -38.99 -15.75 -33.16
CA GLY A 196 -40.08 -16.72 -33.37
C GLY A 196 -41.11 -16.13 -34.35
N GLU A 197 -41.02 -16.53 -35.63
CA GLU A 197 -42.02 -16.24 -36.65
C GLU A 197 -43.42 -16.69 -36.21
N GLY A 198 -44.36 -15.75 -36.15
CA GLY A 198 -45.79 -16.02 -36.30
C GLY A 198 -46.20 -15.67 -37.72
N SER A 199 -46.05 -16.62 -38.64
CA SER A 199 -46.57 -16.59 -40.02
C SER A 199 -48.10 -16.59 -40.04
N GLY A 200 -48.71 -15.69 -40.81
CA GLY A 200 -50.16 -15.62 -41.03
C GLY A 200 -50.69 -16.67 -42.02
N ASP A 201 -52.00 -16.96 -41.96
CA ASP A 201 -53.00 -16.51 -42.96
C ASP A 201 -54.37 -17.21 -42.78
N SER A 202 -55.40 -16.52 -43.31
CA SER A 202 -56.73 -16.95 -43.77
C SER A 202 -57.92 -16.82 -42.81
N GLY A 203 -58.71 -15.74 -43.04
CA GLY A 203 -60.06 -15.61 -42.50
C GLY A 203 -60.67 -14.22 -42.62
N LEU A 204 -60.73 -13.65 -43.82
CA LEU A 204 -61.64 -12.52 -44.13
C LEU A 204 -63.11 -12.97 -43.90
N PRO A 205 -64.04 -12.08 -43.49
CA PRO A 205 -64.41 -10.93 -44.33
C PRO A 205 -64.54 -9.58 -43.59
N SER A 206 -64.31 -8.49 -44.33
CA SER A 206 -64.86 -7.14 -44.11
C SER A 206 -66.35 -7.11 -44.53
N PRO A 207 -67.18 -6.06 -44.32
CA PRO A 207 -66.99 -4.69 -43.79
C PRO A 207 -68.02 -4.35 -42.66
N THR A 208 -68.13 -3.18 -42.01
CA THR A 208 -68.47 -1.83 -42.53
C THR A 208 -68.22 -0.74 -41.49
N GLU A 209 -67.76 0.42 -41.98
CA GLU A 209 -67.91 1.72 -41.31
C GLU A 209 -69.37 2.18 -41.32
N ASN A 210 -69.82 2.72 -40.17
CA ASN A 210 -70.69 3.90 -40.03
C ASN A 210 -70.50 4.47 -38.62
#